data_AF-A0A955Q3F9-F1
#
_entry.id   AF-A0A955Q3F9-F1
#
_cell.length_a   1.000
_cell.length_b   1.000
_cell.length_c   1.000
_cell.angle_alpha   90.00
_cell.angle_beta   90.00
_cell.angle_gamma   90.00
#
_symmetry.space_group_name_H-M   'P 1'
#
loop_
_entity.id
_entity.type
_entity.pdbx_description
1 polymer ?
#
loop_
_entity_poly.entity_id
_entity_poly.type
_entity_poly.pdbx_seq_one_letter_code
_entity_poly.pdbx_strand_id
1 'polypeptide(L)'
;CATRADAREAVRSMLEEQRFGVAGARVVLEEFLDGEELTVMAFADGRTVIPMIPAQDHKRIGEGDTGLNTGGMGAYAPAPLGTPELRQRILDEVLSPAVTGLSRVGSPFYGVLYAGIMVKDGKPYVLEFNARFGDPETQVVLPLLKTDLLDVLEAVVEHRLDQLHVEWHNQAAVCVVLTSGGYPGSYQTGLPITGLPEKESKSVMVFHAGTSYANNKIVTNGGRVLGVTGIDSTLAGARDHAHQALAPIQFEGRYFRSDIGHRVLQVPS
;
A
#
# COMPACT_ATOMS: atom_id res chain seq x y z
N CYS A 1 11.65 18.20 5.04
CA CYS A 1 12.62 19.31 4.89
C CYS A 1 13.66 19.17 5.99
N ALA A 2 14.97 19.20 5.67
CA ALA A 2 16.03 18.97 6.66
C ALA A 2 16.48 20.27 7.32
N THR A 3 16.33 21.40 6.63
CA THR A 3 16.61 22.73 7.18
C THR A 3 15.40 23.65 7.13
N ARG A 4 15.44 24.73 7.91
CA ARG A 4 14.43 25.80 7.82
C ARG A 4 14.41 26.48 6.45
N ALA A 5 15.54 26.53 5.75
CA ALA A 5 15.62 27.08 4.41
C ALA A 5 14.85 26.18 3.42
N ASP A 6 15.07 24.86 3.48
CA ASP A 6 14.34 23.89 2.65
C ASP A 6 12.83 23.98 2.91
N ALA A 7 12.42 24.15 4.18
CA ALA A 7 11.01 24.28 4.54
C ALA A 7 10.37 25.54 3.94
N ARG A 8 11.07 26.68 3.99
CA ARG A 8 10.61 27.92 3.35
C ARG A 8 10.47 27.77 1.84
N GLU A 9 11.47 27.15 1.22
CA GLU A 9 11.48 26.93 -0.23
C GLU A 9 10.34 25.99 -0.65
N ALA A 10 10.12 24.90 0.08
CA ALA A 10 9.01 23.98 -0.17
C ALA A 10 7.64 24.68 -0.08
N VAL A 11 7.42 25.48 0.97
CA VAL A 11 6.17 26.24 1.15
C VAL A 11 5.99 27.25 0.01
N ARG A 12 7.04 27.95 -0.38
CA ARG A 12 7.02 28.91 -1.48
C ARG A 12 6.67 28.25 -2.80
N SER A 13 7.33 27.14 -3.14
CA SER A 13 7.06 26.38 -4.37
C SER A 13 5.64 25.81 -4.40
N MET A 14 5.08 25.40 -3.26
CA MET A 14 3.69 24.92 -3.18
C MET A 14 2.67 26.05 -3.37
N LEU A 15 2.85 27.19 -2.69
CA LEU A 15 1.86 28.27 -2.63
C LEU A 15 1.98 29.31 -3.77
N GLU A 16 3.20 29.71 -4.11
CA GLU A 16 3.45 30.77 -5.12
C GLU A 16 3.56 30.17 -6.53
N GLU A 17 4.30 29.09 -6.68
CA GLU A 17 4.57 28.48 -8.00
C GLU A 17 3.47 27.51 -8.44
N GLN A 18 2.47 27.28 -7.59
CA GLN A 18 1.33 26.38 -7.83
C GLN A 18 1.76 25.00 -8.35
N ARG A 19 2.88 24.47 -7.85
CA ARG A 19 3.47 23.19 -8.31
C ARG A 19 2.47 22.02 -8.31
N PHE A 20 1.49 22.06 -7.41
CA PHE A 20 0.44 21.05 -7.28
C PHE A 20 -0.96 21.57 -7.67
N GLY A 21 -1.03 22.70 -8.39
CA GLY A 21 -2.28 23.36 -8.75
C GLY A 21 -3.11 23.76 -7.52
N VAL A 22 -4.45 23.67 -7.65
CA VAL A 22 -5.40 24.03 -6.58
C VAL A 22 -5.22 23.17 -5.33
N ALA A 23 -4.75 21.93 -5.47
CA ALA A 23 -4.50 21.03 -4.34
C ALA A 23 -3.36 21.53 -3.43
N GLY A 24 -2.46 22.38 -3.93
CA GLY A 24 -1.37 22.99 -3.16
C GLY A 24 -1.70 24.33 -2.48
N ALA A 25 -2.95 24.82 -2.59
CA ALA A 25 -3.32 26.16 -2.12
C ALA A 25 -3.32 26.33 -0.58
N ARG A 26 -3.24 25.22 0.17
CA ARG A 26 -3.04 25.21 1.62
C ARG A 26 -1.99 24.16 1.94
N VAL A 27 -1.15 24.49 2.91
CA VAL A 27 -0.10 23.60 3.42
C VAL A 27 -0.32 23.36 4.91
N VAL A 28 -0.05 22.13 5.34
CA VAL A 28 0.02 21.76 6.76
C VAL A 28 1.51 21.63 7.11
N LEU A 29 1.94 22.28 8.19
CA LEU A 29 3.30 22.10 8.72
C LEU A 29 3.19 21.22 9.97
N GLU A 30 3.87 20.08 9.93
CA GLU A 30 3.80 19.06 10.97
C GLU A 30 5.18 18.83 11.59
N GLU A 31 5.17 18.26 12.79
CA GLU A 31 6.38 17.77 13.42
C GLU A 31 7.00 16.64 12.58
N PHE A 32 8.33 16.62 12.50
CA PHE A 32 9.04 15.50 11.89
C PHE A 32 9.08 14.33 12.86
N LEU A 33 8.52 13.19 12.44
CA LEU A 33 8.56 11.94 13.19
C LEU A 33 9.59 10.99 12.56
N ASP A 34 10.55 10.55 13.36
CA ASP A 34 11.46 9.45 13.07
C ASP A 34 10.85 8.13 13.58
N GLY A 35 10.93 7.07 12.78
CA GLY A 35 10.37 5.77 13.14
C GLY A 35 10.23 4.86 11.93
N GLU A 36 9.52 3.76 12.13
CA GLU A 36 9.18 2.82 11.07
C GLU A 36 7.72 3.01 10.64
N GLU A 37 7.50 3.15 9.33
CA GLU A 37 6.16 3.26 8.75
C GLU A 37 5.43 1.91 8.77
N LEU A 38 4.13 1.95 9.11
CA LEU A 38 3.22 0.82 9.15
C LEU A 38 1.86 1.26 8.58
N THR A 39 1.26 0.43 7.75
CA THR A 39 -0.09 0.63 7.25
C THR A 39 -1.04 -0.32 7.97
N VAL A 40 -2.13 0.22 8.53
CA VAL A 40 -3.25 -0.57 9.04
C VAL A 40 -4.53 -0.05 8.41
N MET A 41 -5.14 -0.88 7.58
CA MET A 41 -6.47 -0.64 7.01
C MET A 41 -7.53 -1.28 7.91
N ALA A 42 -8.76 -0.79 7.85
CA ALA A 42 -9.89 -1.39 8.56
C ALA A 42 -11.16 -1.31 7.74
N PHE A 43 -11.99 -2.35 7.84
CA PHE A 43 -13.39 -2.27 7.44
C PHE A 43 -14.15 -1.50 8.52
N ALA A 44 -14.98 -0.55 8.12
CA ALA A 44 -15.76 0.28 9.02
C ALA A 44 -17.19 0.43 8.48
N ASP A 45 -18.18 0.28 9.37
CA ASP A 45 -19.62 0.36 9.03
C ASP A 45 -20.32 1.57 9.69
N GLY A 46 -19.55 2.60 10.07
CA GLY A 46 -20.02 3.78 10.80
C GLY A 46 -20.02 3.62 12.33
N ARG A 47 -19.87 2.40 12.84
CA ARG A 47 -19.80 2.13 14.29
C ARG A 47 -18.72 1.11 14.64
N THR A 48 -18.76 -0.04 13.98
CA THR A 48 -17.84 -1.15 14.16
C THR A 48 -16.62 -0.95 13.26
N VAL A 49 -15.45 -1.31 13.79
CA VAL A 49 -14.19 -1.23 13.07
C VAL A 49 -13.47 -2.56 13.22
N ILE A 50 -13.20 -3.21 12.10
CA ILE A 50 -12.42 -4.46 12.05
C ILE A 50 -11.08 -4.17 11.35
N PRO A 51 -9.94 -4.17 12.08
CA PRO A 51 -8.64 -3.93 11.48
C PRO A 51 -8.23 -5.13 10.62
N MET A 52 -7.61 -4.84 9.48
CA MET A 52 -6.96 -5.81 8.62
C MET A 52 -5.57 -6.16 9.14
N ILE A 53 -4.94 -7.17 8.55
CA ILE A 53 -3.53 -7.45 8.83
C ILE A 53 -2.64 -6.25 8.45
N PRO A 54 -1.57 -5.98 9.22
CA PRO A 54 -0.71 -4.83 8.97
C PRO A 54 0.13 -5.07 7.73
N ALA A 55 0.34 -4.02 6.94
CA ALA A 55 1.21 -4.05 5.77
C ALA A 55 2.27 -2.96 5.89
N GLN A 56 3.33 -3.08 5.11
CA GLN A 56 4.32 -2.03 4.95
C GLN A 56 4.65 -1.88 3.47
N ASP A 57 4.67 -0.65 3.00
CA ASP A 57 4.95 -0.31 1.62
C ASP A 57 6.36 0.28 1.46
N HIS A 58 6.84 0.27 0.22
CA HIS A 58 8.12 0.85 -0.17
C HIS A 58 7.86 2.00 -1.15
N LYS A 59 7.77 3.23 -0.62
CA LYS A 59 7.41 4.42 -1.43
C LYS A 59 8.52 4.90 -2.36
N ARG A 60 9.78 4.61 -2.06
CA ARG A 60 10.94 5.15 -2.80
C ARG A 60 11.20 4.34 -4.06
N ILE A 61 11.50 5.05 -5.16
CA ILE A 61 11.76 4.43 -6.47
C ILE A 61 12.97 3.50 -6.43
N GLY A 62 14.06 3.90 -5.76
CA GLY A 62 15.31 3.16 -5.74
C GLY A 62 15.44 2.18 -4.59
N GLU A 63 16.30 1.19 -4.79
CA GLU A 63 16.71 0.24 -3.75
C GLU A 63 17.41 0.96 -2.58
N GLY A 64 17.35 0.38 -1.38
CA GLY A 64 17.80 1.01 -0.15
C GLY A 64 16.98 2.26 0.21
N ASP A 65 15.75 2.34 -0.30
CA ASP A 65 14.82 3.46 -0.14
C ASP A 65 15.39 4.81 -0.60
N THR A 66 16.04 4.79 -1.78
CA THR A 66 16.66 5.96 -2.39
C THR A 66 15.80 6.59 -3.50
N GLY A 67 16.12 7.82 -3.90
CA GLY A 67 15.43 8.51 -5.00
C GLY A 67 14.08 9.12 -4.61
N LEU A 68 13.26 9.42 -5.62
CA LEU A 68 11.98 10.12 -5.46
C LEU A 68 10.92 9.24 -4.76
N ASN A 69 9.97 9.89 -4.08
CA ASN A 69 8.74 9.24 -3.61
C ASN A 69 7.86 8.88 -4.81
N THR A 70 7.17 7.75 -4.69
CA THR A 70 6.25 7.20 -5.68
C THR A 70 4.92 6.89 -5.01
N GLY A 71 3.97 6.32 -5.75
CA GLY A 71 2.76 5.75 -5.16
C GLY A 71 2.98 4.40 -4.46
N GLY A 72 4.22 3.87 -4.45
CA GLY A 72 4.57 2.56 -3.89
C GLY A 72 5.17 1.64 -4.95
N MET A 73 6.38 1.14 -4.68
CA MET A 73 7.15 0.20 -5.50
C MET A 73 6.95 -1.27 -5.10
N GLY A 74 6.28 -1.50 -4.00
CA GLY A 74 5.97 -2.81 -3.47
C GLY A 74 5.45 -2.71 -2.05
N ALA A 75 4.90 -3.82 -1.57
CA ALA A 75 4.43 -3.95 -0.20
C ALA A 75 4.57 -5.40 0.26
N TYR A 76 4.45 -5.62 1.56
CA TYR A 76 4.33 -6.96 2.14
C TYR A 76 3.36 -6.99 3.32
N ALA A 77 2.79 -8.16 3.56
CA ALA A 77 1.94 -8.44 4.70
C ALA A 77 2.09 -9.92 5.15
N PRO A 78 1.92 -10.23 6.45
CA PRO A 78 1.83 -9.27 7.55
C PRO A 78 3.19 -8.59 7.83
N ALA A 79 3.17 -7.32 8.18
CA ALA A 79 4.37 -6.60 8.61
C ALA A 79 4.74 -7.00 10.06
N PRO A 80 5.96 -7.53 10.33
CA PRO A 80 6.37 -7.98 11.67
C PRO A 80 6.31 -6.88 12.75
N LEU A 81 6.48 -5.62 12.35
CA LEU A 81 6.34 -4.45 13.22
C LEU A 81 4.95 -4.35 13.86
N GLY A 82 3.91 -4.82 13.17
CA GLY A 82 2.53 -4.81 13.64
C GLY A 82 2.20 -5.95 14.61
N THR A 83 2.83 -5.97 15.78
CA THR A 83 2.57 -6.97 16.83
C THR A 83 1.09 -6.94 17.25
N PRO A 84 0.54 -8.03 17.83
CA PRO A 84 -0.82 -8.05 18.36
C PRO A 84 -1.13 -6.85 19.28
N GLU A 85 -0.19 -6.49 20.15
CA GLU A 85 -0.31 -5.38 21.10
C GLU A 85 -0.37 -4.04 20.38
N LEU A 86 0.52 -3.81 19.40
CA LEU A 86 0.51 -2.57 18.63
C LEU A 86 -0.76 -2.44 17.78
N ARG A 87 -1.23 -3.54 17.18
CA ARG A 87 -2.48 -3.55 16.41
C ARG A 87 -3.69 -3.21 17.28
N GLN A 88 -3.75 -3.75 18.49
CA GLN A 88 -4.81 -3.42 19.43
C GLN A 88 -4.76 -1.93 19.81
N ARG A 89 -3.56 -1.39 20.07
CA ARG A 89 -3.40 0.06 20.33
C ARG A 89 -3.82 0.91 19.14
N ILE A 90 -3.47 0.54 17.91
CA ILE A 90 -3.92 1.26 16.70
C ILE A 90 -5.45 1.21 16.57
N LEU A 91 -6.08 0.08 16.87
CA LEU A 91 -7.54 -0.02 16.88
C LEU A 91 -8.18 0.92 17.92
N ASP A 92 -7.66 0.91 19.15
CA ASP A 92 -8.27 1.61 20.28
C ASP A 92 -7.94 3.12 20.30
N GLU A 93 -6.72 3.49 19.90
CA GLU A 93 -6.22 4.87 19.97
C GLU A 93 -6.38 5.63 18.65
N VAL A 94 -6.52 4.94 17.50
CA VAL A 94 -6.56 5.58 16.18
C VAL A 94 -7.85 5.27 15.41
N LEU A 95 -8.08 4.01 15.05
CA LEU A 95 -9.13 3.65 14.08
C LEU A 95 -10.54 3.83 14.67
N SER A 96 -10.79 3.28 15.86
CA SER A 96 -12.11 3.39 16.52
C SER A 96 -12.45 4.84 16.89
N PRO A 97 -11.52 5.65 17.46
CA PRO A 97 -11.77 7.06 17.69
C PRO A 97 -12.03 7.86 16.42
N ALA A 98 -11.33 7.57 15.32
CA ALA A 98 -11.55 8.26 14.04
C ALA A 98 -12.96 8.01 13.51
N VAL A 99 -13.39 6.74 13.43
CA VAL A 99 -14.74 6.38 12.97
C VAL A 99 -15.82 6.94 13.92
N THR A 100 -15.62 6.84 15.23
CA THR A 100 -16.54 7.40 16.23
C THR A 100 -16.65 8.92 16.10
N GLY A 101 -15.53 9.61 15.90
CA GLY A 101 -15.48 11.07 15.74
C GLY A 101 -16.24 11.53 14.50
N LEU A 102 -16.04 10.85 13.36
CA LEU A 102 -16.74 11.11 12.11
C LEU A 102 -18.27 10.93 12.27
N SER A 103 -18.71 9.87 12.94
CA SER A 103 -20.12 9.66 13.25
C SER A 103 -20.70 10.75 14.16
N ARG A 104 -19.94 11.22 15.17
CA ARG A 104 -20.38 12.31 16.08
C ARG A 104 -20.59 13.65 15.37
N VAL A 105 -19.83 13.94 14.31
CA VAL A 105 -20.00 15.17 13.53
C VAL A 105 -21.03 15.05 12.41
N GLY A 106 -21.81 13.96 12.39
CA GLY A 106 -22.86 13.73 11.39
C GLY A 106 -22.32 13.28 10.02
N SER A 107 -21.09 12.77 9.96
CA SER A 107 -20.46 12.27 8.74
C SER A 107 -19.92 10.84 8.95
N PRO A 108 -20.78 9.86 9.27
CA PRO A 108 -20.35 8.49 9.53
C PRO A 108 -19.56 7.91 8.34
N PHE A 109 -18.52 7.13 8.65
CA PHE A 109 -17.63 6.55 7.65
C PHE A 109 -17.97 5.09 7.38
N TYR A 110 -18.18 4.75 6.11
CA TYR A 110 -18.46 3.40 5.64
C TYR A 110 -17.43 3.00 4.58
N GLY A 111 -16.84 1.82 4.71
CA GLY A 111 -15.87 1.29 3.76
C GLY A 111 -14.52 0.99 4.39
N VAL A 112 -13.45 1.35 3.69
CA VAL A 112 -12.07 1.06 4.14
C VAL A 112 -11.41 2.33 4.66
N LEU A 113 -11.18 2.36 5.97
CA LEU A 113 -10.36 3.40 6.59
C LEU A 113 -8.92 2.93 6.59
N TYR A 114 -8.08 3.61 5.83
CA TYR A 114 -6.64 3.39 5.81
C TYR A 114 -5.99 4.36 6.77
N ALA A 115 -5.15 3.86 7.69
CA ALA A 115 -4.30 4.69 8.53
C ALA A 115 -2.82 4.42 8.19
N GLY A 116 -2.13 5.46 7.75
CA GLY A 116 -0.67 5.49 7.68
C GLY A 116 -0.12 5.83 9.06
N ILE A 117 0.65 4.94 9.66
CA ILE A 117 1.16 5.05 11.02
C ILE A 117 2.69 5.14 11.00
N MET A 118 3.24 6.08 11.76
CA MET A 118 4.65 6.05 12.15
C MET A 118 4.75 5.39 13.52
N VAL A 119 5.58 4.35 13.64
CA VAL A 119 5.86 3.68 14.90
C VAL A 119 7.19 4.20 15.45
N LYS A 120 7.12 4.90 16.58
CA LYS A 120 8.28 5.44 17.29
C LYS A 120 8.24 5.00 18.74
N ASP A 121 9.31 4.36 19.21
CA ASP A 121 9.43 3.82 20.58
C ASP A 121 8.24 2.93 20.97
N GLY A 122 7.74 2.12 20.01
CA GLY A 122 6.57 1.25 20.19
C GLY A 122 5.23 1.98 20.31
N LYS A 123 5.17 3.28 19.99
CA LYS A 123 3.94 4.08 20.00
C LYS A 123 3.51 4.42 18.57
N PRO A 124 2.20 4.27 18.24
CA PRO A 124 1.67 4.65 16.94
C PRO A 124 1.40 6.16 16.88
N TYR A 125 1.82 6.81 15.81
CA TYR A 125 1.48 8.18 15.45
C TYR A 125 0.83 8.19 14.07
N VAL A 126 -0.31 8.86 13.92
CA VAL A 126 -0.98 8.97 12.63
C VAL A 126 -0.22 9.94 11.74
N LEU A 127 0.16 9.50 10.55
CA LEU A 127 0.69 10.34 9.48
C LEU A 127 -0.44 10.85 8.58
N GLU A 128 -1.31 9.95 8.16
CA GLU A 128 -2.40 10.28 7.24
C GLU A 128 -3.54 9.26 7.32
N PHE A 129 -4.70 9.69 6.87
CA PHE A 129 -5.82 8.80 6.57
C PHE A 129 -6.10 8.78 5.07
N ASN A 130 -6.43 7.61 4.54
CA ASN A 130 -7.03 7.47 3.22
C ASN A 130 -8.43 6.84 3.37
N ALA A 131 -9.38 7.27 2.55
CA ALA A 131 -10.77 6.83 2.59
C ALA A 131 -11.05 5.63 1.67
N ARG A 132 -10.04 4.79 1.43
CA ARG A 132 -10.07 3.68 0.47
C ARG A 132 -8.93 2.69 0.75
N PHE A 133 -8.98 1.57 0.04
CA PHE A 133 -7.89 0.60 -0.06
C PHE A 133 -6.55 1.22 -0.52
N GLY A 134 -5.45 0.85 0.14
CA GLY A 134 -4.08 1.22 -0.25
C GLY A 134 -3.66 0.60 -1.59
N ASP A 135 -2.65 1.15 -2.25
CA ASP A 135 -2.08 0.55 -3.46
C ASP A 135 -0.58 0.85 -3.47
N PRO A 136 0.31 -0.14 -3.22
CA PRO A 136 0.11 -1.58 -3.45
C PRO A 136 -0.30 -2.42 -2.23
N GLU A 137 -0.72 -1.85 -1.09
CA GLU A 137 -1.00 -2.62 0.13
C GLU A 137 -2.17 -3.60 -0.03
N THR A 138 -3.17 -3.25 -0.84
CA THR A 138 -4.32 -4.12 -1.11
C THR A 138 -3.91 -5.43 -1.77
N GLN A 139 -2.91 -5.37 -2.65
CA GLN A 139 -2.36 -6.50 -3.39
C GLN A 139 -1.61 -7.49 -2.49
N VAL A 140 -1.30 -7.15 -1.24
CA VAL A 140 -0.73 -8.09 -0.26
C VAL A 140 -1.69 -8.43 0.89
N VAL A 141 -2.63 -7.54 1.21
CA VAL A 141 -3.60 -7.79 2.27
C VAL A 141 -4.73 -8.70 1.80
N LEU A 142 -5.42 -8.34 0.70
CA LEU A 142 -6.60 -9.08 0.26
C LEU A 142 -6.32 -10.53 -0.17
N PRO A 143 -5.17 -10.90 -0.77
CA PRO A 143 -4.90 -12.30 -1.05
C PRO A 143 -4.78 -13.18 0.20
N LEU A 144 -4.60 -12.57 1.38
CA LEU A 144 -4.55 -13.27 2.66
C LEU A 144 -5.91 -13.26 3.38
N LEU A 145 -6.93 -12.59 2.83
CA LEU A 145 -8.29 -12.61 3.40
C LEU A 145 -8.93 -13.97 3.13
N LYS A 146 -9.33 -14.67 4.21
CA LYS A 146 -10.00 -15.98 4.12
C LYS A 146 -11.51 -15.84 4.04
N THR A 147 -12.08 -14.86 4.76
CA THR A 147 -13.50 -14.52 4.65
C THR A 147 -13.81 -13.97 3.27
N ASP A 148 -14.98 -14.29 2.69
CA ASP A 148 -15.34 -13.74 1.39
C ASP A 148 -15.40 -12.21 1.48
N LEU A 149 -14.69 -11.52 0.57
CA LEU A 149 -14.72 -10.07 0.51
C LEU A 149 -16.13 -9.53 0.29
N LEU A 150 -16.97 -10.23 -0.48
CA LEU A 150 -18.35 -9.84 -0.71
C LEU A 150 -19.15 -9.84 0.60
N ASP A 151 -19.01 -10.88 1.42
CA ASP A 151 -19.68 -10.96 2.74
C ASP A 151 -19.28 -9.79 3.64
N VAL A 152 -18.00 -9.38 3.60
CA VAL A 152 -17.50 -8.22 4.36
C VAL A 152 -18.11 -6.92 3.84
N LEU A 153 -18.13 -6.73 2.51
CA LEU A 153 -18.70 -5.53 1.89
C LEU A 153 -20.19 -5.41 2.15
N GLU A 154 -20.95 -6.51 2.06
CA GLU A 154 -22.36 -6.56 2.42
C GLU A 154 -22.56 -6.21 3.90
N ALA A 155 -21.75 -6.77 4.81
CA ALA A 155 -21.85 -6.46 6.23
C ALA A 155 -21.56 -4.98 6.54
N VAL A 156 -20.67 -4.34 5.79
CA VAL A 156 -20.41 -2.88 5.89
C VAL A 156 -21.61 -2.07 5.42
N VAL A 157 -22.19 -2.41 4.27
CA VAL A 157 -23.36 -1.72 3.69
C VAL A 157 -24.60 -1.88 4.58
N GLU A 158 -24.77 -3.04 5.20
CA GLU A 158 -25.91 -3.39 6.06
C GLU A 158 -25.70 -3.03 7.54
N HIS A 159 -24.57 -2.42 7.89
CA HIS A 159 -24.23 -2.01 9.27
C HIS A 159 -24.28 -3.16 10.29
N ARG A 160 -23.81 -4.35 9.87
CA ARG A 160 -23.78 -5.58 10.68
C ARG A 160 -22.37 -6.16 10.78
N LEU A 161 -21.34 -5.31 10.67
CA LEU A 161 -19.96 -5.78 10.69
C LEU A 161 -19.60 -6.43 12.05
N ASP A 162 -20.29 -6.05 13.13
CA ASP A 162 -20.18 -6.65 14.46
C ASP A 162 -20.64 -8.12 14.52
N GLN A 163 -21.38 -8.58 13.51
CA GLN A 163 -21.89 -9.96 13.40
C GLN A 163 -20.99 -10.84 12.52
N LEU A 164 -19.96 -10.27 11.88
CA LEU A 164 -19.07 -10.98 10.98
C LEU A 164 -17.71 -11.26 11.65
N HIS A 165 -17.29 -12.52 11.64
CA HIS A 165 -15.92 -12.87 12.01
C HIS A 165 -15.02 -12.85 10.76
N VAL A 166 -14.13 -11.86 10.68
CA VAL A 166 -13.18 -11.72 9.57
C VAL A 166 -11.92 -12.53 9.86
N GLU A 167 -11.67 -13.54 9.06
CA GLU A 167 -10.54 -14.46 9.16
C GLU A 167 -9.50 -14.20 8.06
N TRP A 168 -8.25 -14.49 8.39
CA TRP A 168 -7.11 -14.35 7.49
C TRP A 168 -6.33 -15.67 7.41
N HIS A 169 -5.74 -15.96 6.26
CA HIS A 169 -4.80 -17.05 6.11
C HIS A 169 -3.52 -16.79 6.93
N ASN A 170 -2.99 -17.83 7.58
CA ASN A 170 -1.68 -17.77 8.23
C ASN A 170 -0.56 -17.96 7.19
N GLN A 171 -0.43 -16.96 6.33
CA GLN A 171 0.51 -16.91 5.20
C GLN A 171 1.08 -15.49 5.10
N ALA A 172 2.07 -15.32 4.25
CA ALA A 172 2.67 -14.05 3.91
C ALA A 172 2.50 -13.76 2.42
N ALA A 173 2.42 -12.49 2.06
CA ALA A 173 2.36 -11.99 0.70
C ALA A 173 3.36 -10.86 0.49
N VAL A 174 4.01 -10.86 -0.67
CA VAL A 174 4.95 -9.81 -1.09
C VAL A 174 4.58 -9.39 -2.51
N CYS A 175 4.29 -8.12 -2.71
CA CYS A 175 3.99 -7.52 -4.01
C CYS A 175 5.16 -6.67 -4.48
N VAL A 176 5.63 -6.94 -5.70
CA VAL A 176 6.65 -6.14 -6.38
C VAL A 176 5.99 -5.41 -7.55
N VAL A 177 6.12 -4.08 -7.59
CA VAL A 177 5.55 -3.26 -8.66
C VAL A 177 6.55 -3.11 -9.81
N LEU A 178 6.11 -3.45 -11.03
CA LEU A 178 6.80 -3.15 -12.27
C LEU A 178 6.31 -1.80 -12.80
N THR A 179 7.26 -0.96 -13.20
CA THR A 179 7.02 0.41 -13.64
C THR A 179 7.56 0.66 -15.04
N SER A 180 6.97 1.64 -15.73
CA SER A 180 7.45 2.15 -17.01
C SER A 180 8.76 2.91 -16.82
N GLY A 181 9.66 2.81 -17.79
CA GLY A 181 10.95 3.51 -17.75
C GLY A 181 10.76 5.02 -17.61
N GLY A 182 11.37 5.59 -16.57
CA GLY A 182 11.30 7.02 -16.25
C GLY A 182 10.30 7.39 -15.13
N TYR A 183 9.44 6.47 -14.68
CA TYR A 183 8.61 6.67 -13.48
C TYR A 183 9.48 6.98 -12.23
N PRO A 184 9.09 7.92 -11.35
CA PRO A 184 7.85 8.71 -11.31
C PRO A 184 7.85 9.99 -12.16
N GLY A 185 8.88 10.21 -12.98
CA GLY A 185 8.96 11.31 -13.94
C GLY A 185 8.20 11.01 -15.24
N SER A 186 8.71 11.51 -16.37
CA SER A 186 8.13 11.23 -17.69
C SER A 186 8.46 9.81 -18.14
N TYR A 187 7.46 9.11 -18.68
CA TYR A 187 7.58 7.73 -19.16
C TYR A 187 6.81 7.53 -20.47
N GLN A 188 7.17 6.48 -21.20
CA GLN A 188 6.48 6.08 -22.43
C GLN A 188 5.35 5.09 -22.14
N THR A 189 4.29 5.14 -22.94
CA THR A 189 3.17 4.19 -22.94
C THR A 189 3.04 3.52 -24.31
N GLY A 190 2.27 2.44 -24.38
CA GLY A 190 2.04 1.66 -25.61
C GLY A 190 3.11 0.62 -25.89
N LEU A 191 4.02 0.36 -24.95
CA LEU A 191 5.09 -0.61 -25.12
C LEU A 191 4.55 -2.04 -24.90
N PRO A 192 4.80 -3.00 -25.81
CA PRO A 192 4.31 -4.37 -25.66
C PRO A 192 4.82 -5.05 -24.40
N ILE A 193 3.91 -5.71 -23.68
CA ILE A 193 4.20 -6.54 -22.51
C ILE A 193 4.17 -8.01 -22.95
N THR A 194 5.22 -8.75 -22.61
CA THR A 194 5.37 -10.18 -22.90
C THR A 194 5.72 -10.96 -21.64
N GLY A 195 5.53 -12.28 -21.67
CA GLY A 195 5.91 -13.18 -20.57
C GLY A 195 4.99 -13.13 -19.35
N LEU A 196 3.77 -12.57 -19.50
CA LEU A 196 2.72 -12.72 -18.50
C LEU A 196 2.38 -14.20 -18.32
N PRO A 197 2.10 -14.66 -17.09
CA PRO A 197 1.75 -16.06 -16.84
C PRO A 197 0.45 -16.42 -17.57
N GLU A 198 0.46 -17.56 -18.27
CA GLU A 198 -0.71 -18.05 -19.02
C GLU A 198 -1.71 -18.81 -18.14
N LYS A 199 -1.30 -19.20 -16.94
CA LYS A 199 -2.10 -20.02 -16.01
C LYS A 199 -2.13 -19.37 -14.64
N GLU A 200 -3.29 -19.49 -14.01
CA GLU A 200 -3.45 -19.12 -12.61
C GLU A 200 -2.56 -19.98 -11.71
N SER A 201 -2.03 -19.35 -10.66
CA SER A 201 -1.23 -19.98 -9.63
C SER A 201 -1.83 -19.62 -8.27
N LYS A 202 -1.81 -20.57 -7.33
CA LYS A 202 -2.20 -20.29 -5.94
C LYS A 202 -1.13 -19.49 -5.19
N SER A 203 0.10 -19.52 -5.66
CA SER A 203 1.25 -18.90 -5.01
C SER A 203 1.65 -17.57 -5.65
N VAL A 204 1.01 -17.18 -6.76
CA VAL A 204 1.35 -15.97 -7.53
C VAL A 204 0.09 -15.35 -8.10
N MET A 205 -0.03 -14.02 -7.94
CA MET A 205 -1.04 -13.20 -8.59
C MET A 205 -0.38 -12.07 -9.35
N VAL A 206 -0.87 -11.76 -10.56
CA VAL A 206 -0.43 -10.62 -11.36
C VAL A 206 -1.59 -9.63 -11.49
N PHE A 207 -1.44 -8.48 -10.86
CA PHE A 207 -2.41 -7.40 -10.88
C PHE A 207 -2.05 -6.40 -11.97
N HIS A 208 -3.00 -6.15 -12.89
CA HIS A 208 -2.86 -5.15 -13.93
C HIS A 208 -3.20 -3.75 -13.39
N ALA A 209 -2.23 -2.83 -13.44
CA ALA A 209 -2.42 -1.42 -13.08
C ALA A 209 -2.51 -0.58 -14.37
N GLY A 210 -1.40 0.04 -14.79
CA GLY A 210 -1.32 0.78 -16.04
C GLY A 210 -1.06 -0.11 -17.23
N THR A 211 -2.04 -0.93 -17.64
CA THR A 211 -1.99 -1.70 -18.91
C THR A 211 -3.20 -1.41 -19.80
N SER A 212 -3.05 -1.65 -21.09
CA SER A 212 -4.15 -1.58 -22.08
C SER A 212 -4.05 -2.75 -23.07
N TYR A 213 -5.14 -3.04 -23.77
CA TYR A 213 -5.15 -4.01 -24.87
C TYR A 213 -5.21 -3.28 -26.21
N ALA A 214 -4.17 -3.42 -27.02
CA ALA A 214 -4.05 -2.77 -28.33
C ALA A 214 -3.35 -3.69 -29.33
N ASN A 215 -3.83 -3.74 -30.57
CA ASN A 215 -3.26 -4.56 -31.65
C ASN A 215 -3.04 -6.03 -31.25
N ASN A 216 -4.04 -6.63 -30.57
CA ASN A 216 -4.02 -7.98 -30.02
C ASN A 216 -2.88 -8.27 -29.02
N LYS A 217 -2.36 -7.22 -28.36
CA LYS A 217 -1.30 -7.31 -27.36
C LYS A 217 -1.67 -6.50 -26.12
N ILE A 218 -1.17 -6.94 -24.98
CA ILE A 218 -1.17 -6.12 -23.77
C ILE A 218 0.01 -5.16 -23.86
N VAL A 219 -0.24 -3.87 -23.58
CA VAL A 219 0.76 -2.80 -23.66
C VAL A 219 0.78 -1.98 -22.36
N THR A 220 1.90 -1.30 -22.08
CA THR A 220 1.99 -0.34 -20.97
C THR A 220 1.03 0.83 -21.20
N ASN A 221 0.43 1.34 -20.13
CA ASN A 221 -0.50 2.47 -20.19
C ASN A 221 -0.50 3.29 -18.88
N GLY A 222 0.63 3.33 -18.18
CA GLY A 222 0.77 4.06 -16.92
C GLY A 222 2.16 3.96 -16.32
N GLY A 223 2.42 4.75 -15.27
CA GLY A 223 3.70 4.75 -14.56
C GLY A 223 3.95 3.44 -13.83
N ARG A 224 3.01 3.03 -12.96
CA ARG A 224 2.95 1.68 -12.39
C ARG A 224 2.16 0.79 -13.34
N VAL A 225 2.75 -0.31 -13.79
CA VAL A 225 2.24 -1.14 -14.88
C VAL A 225 1.61 -2.42 -14.35
N LEU A 226 2.34 -3.17 -13.52
CA LEU A 226 1.90 -4.43 -12.94
C LEU A 226 2.29 -4.51 -11.46
N GLY A 227 1.50 -5.19 -10.65
CA GLY A 227 1.91 -5.67 -9.33
C GLY A 227 2.00 -7.19 -9.35
N VAL A 228 3.17 -7.75 -9.11
CA VAL A 228 3.38 -9.21 -9.05
C VAL A 228 3.49 -9.62 -7.59
N THR A 229 2.49 -10.35 -7.12
CA THR A 229 2.39 -10.79 -5.73
C THR A 229 2.70 -12.26 -5.62
N GLY A 230 3.68 -12.62 -4.81
CA GLY A 230 3.91 -13.99 -4.37
C GLY A 230 3.30 -14.23 -2.99
N ILE A 231 2.83 -15.45 -2.76
CA ILE A 231 2.20 -15.89 -1.51
C ILE A 231 2.89 -17.17 -1.06
N ASP A 232 3.21 -17.26 0.23
CA ASP A 232 3.86 -18.42 0.83
C ASP A 232 3.57 -18.49 2.35
N SER A 233 4.05 -19.52 3.04
CA SER A 233 4.02 -19.57 4.50
C SER A 233 5.02 -18.61 5.16
N THR A 234 6.04 -18.14 4.41
CA THR A 234 7.07 -17.22 4.89
C THR A 234 7.20 -15.99 3.99
N LEU A 235 7.60 -14.83 4.55
CA LEU A 235 7.87 -13.62 3.76
C LEU A 235 8.97 -13.87 2.71
N ALA A 236 10.00 -14.67 3.05
CA ALA A 236 11.08 -15.01 2.14
C ALA A 236 10.57 -15.82 0.93
N GLY A 237 9.80 -16.88 1.17
CA GLY A 237 9.19 -17.67 0.10
C GLY A 237 8.21 -16.87 -0.75
N ALA A 238 7.42 -15.98 -0.14
CA ALA A 238 6.49 -15.11 -0.85
C ALA A 238 7.24 -14.14 -1.78
N ARG A 239 8.35 -13.55 -1.32
CA ARG A 239 9.25 -12.74 -2.15
C ARG A 239 9.83 -13.57 -3.30
N ASP A 240 10.34 -14.77 -3.01
CA ASP A 240 10.95 -15.62 -4.02
C ASP A 240 9.94 -16.02 -5.12
N HIS A 241 8.70 -16.34 -4.76
CA HIS A 241 7.61 -16.58 -5.71
C HIS A 241 7.33 -15.35 -6.58
N ALA A 242 7.27 -14.14 -5.99
CA ALA A 242 7.07 -12.91 -6.75
C ALA A 242 8.21 -12.69 -7.77
N HIS A 243 9.46 -12.88 -7.34
CA HIS A 243 10.65 -12.69 -8.18
C HIS A 243 10.76 -13.73 -9.30
N GLN A 244 10.41 -14.99 -9.04
CA GLN A 244 10.34 -16.02 -10.07
C GLN A 244 9.28 -15.71 -11.12
N ALA A 245 8.11 -15.21 -10.70
CA ALA A 245 7.02 -14.87 -11.59
C ALA A 245 7.25 -13.60 -12.42
N LEU A 246 7.97 -12.60 -11.89
CA LEU A 246 8.28 -11.37 -12.62
C LEU A 246 9.46 -11.51 -13.60
N ALA A 247 10.29 -12.54 -13.45
CA ALA A 247 11.46 -12.77 -14.30
C ALA A 247 11.13 -12.88 -15.80
N PRO A 248 10.12 -13.66 -16.24
CA PRO A 248 9.76 -13.73 -17.66
C PRO A 248 9.06 -12.47 -18.18
N ILE A 249 8.53 -11.60 -17.31
CA ILE A 249 7.74 -10.43 -17.73
C ILE A 249 8.67 -9.35 -18.30
N GLN A 250 8.51 -9.03 -19.58
CA GLN A 250 9.35 -8.07 -20.30
C GLN A 250 8.51 -6.99 -21.00
N PHE A 251 8.99 -5.75 -20.90
CA PHE A 251 8.65 -4.61 -21.75
C PHE A 251 9.82 -3.63 -21.72
N GLU A 252 9.93 -2.79 -22.74
CA GLU A 252 11.04 -1.83 -22.86
C GLU A 252 11.07 -0.86 -21.68
N GLY A 253 12.26 -0.65 -21.10
CA GLY A 253 12.46 0.25 -19.97
C GLY A 253 11.85 -0.20 -18.65
N ARG A 254 11.38 -1.46 -18.52
CA ARG A 254 10.80 -1.96 -17.26
C ARG A 254 11.75 -1.75 -16.09
N TYR A 255 11.18 -1.34 -14.96
CA TYR A 255 11.92 -1.19 -13.72
C TYR A 255 11.11 -1.68 -12.52
N PHE A 256 11.77 -2.35 -11.59
CA PHE A 256 11.24 -2.81 -10.31
C PHE A 256 12.39 -2.87 -9.29
N ARG A 257 12.05 -2.85 -8.00
CA ARG A 257 13.01 -3.00 -6.92
C ARG A 257 13.24 -4.47 -6.58
N SER A 258 14.50 -4.88 -6.36
CA SER A 258 14.83 -6.24 -5.93
C SER A 258 14.83 -6.44 -4.41
N ASP A 259 14.69 -5.36 -3.65
CA ASP A 259 14.88 -5.30 -2.20
C ASP A 259 13.54 -5.09 -1.44
N ILE A 260 12.40 -5.41 -2.04
CA ILE A 260 11.10 -5.34 -1.34
C ILE A 260 11.13 -6.30 -0.13
N GLY A 261 10.86 -5.76 1.06
CA GLY A 261 10.95 -6.49 2.33
C GLY A 261 12.37 -6.67 2.88
N HIS A 262 13.41 -6.06 2.31
CA HIS A 262 14.80 -6.28 2.77
C HIS A 262 15.03 -5.97 4.25
N ARG A 263 14.35 -4.96 4.81
CA ARG A 263 14.50 -4.55 6.21
C ARG A 263 14.11 -5.65 7.20
N VAL A 264 13.13 -6.48 6.83
CA VAL A 264 12.62 -7.57 7.68
C VAL A 264 13.17 -8.94 7.30
N LEU A 265 13.66 -9.10 6.07
CA LEU A 265 14.24 -10.35 5.57
C LEU A 265 15.74 -10.51 5.85
N GLN A 266 16.43 -9.43 6.21
CA GLN A 266 17.86 -9.45 6.56
C GLN A 266 18.12 -9.69 8.06
N VAL A 267 17.08 -9.69 8.90
CA VAL A 267 17.21 -10.03 10.32
C VAL A 267 17.24 -11.56 10.42
N PRO A 268 18.34 -12.19 10.87
CA PRO A 268 18.31 -13.61 11.18
C PRO A 268 17.29 -13.84 12.29
N SER A 269 16.40 -14.81 12.10
CA SER A 269 15.58 -15.41 13.14
C SER A 269 16.43 -15.93 14.30
#